data_AF-A0A538G8W6-F1
#
_entry.id   AF-A0A538G8W6-F1
#
_cell.length_a   1.000
_cell.length_b   1.000
_cell.length_c   1.000
_cell.angle_alpha   90.00
_cell.angle_beta   90.00
_cell.angle_gamma   90.00
#
_symmetry.space_group_name_H-M   'P 1'
#
loop_
_entity.id
_entity.type
_entity.pdbx_description
1 polymer ?
#
loop_
_entity_poly.entity_id
_entity_poly.type
_entity_poly.pdbx_seq_one_letter_code
_entity_poly.pdbx_strand_id
1 'polypeptide(L)' 'AAYIVKQSNGQFKLTGKSYNTAPYGIAIPKGSGLTKPFLGALKALMSDGTYKAILTKWGVEDGAITNPKINGAIS' A
#
# COMPACT_ATOMS: atom_id res chain seq x y z
N ALA A 1 8.51 8.04 3.42
CA ALA A 1 9.63 9.00 3.27
C ALA A 1 9.70 9.62 1.86
N ALA A 2 9.45 8.87 0.79
CA ALA A 2 9.65 9.33 -0.59
C ALA A 2 8.87 10.59 -1.00
N TYR A 3 7.59 10.73 -0.63
CA TYR A 3 6.82 11.92 -1.01
C TYR A 3 7.37 13.21 -0.40
N ILE A 4 7.80 13.17 0.86
CA ILE A 4 8.40 14.34 1.54
C ILE A 4 9.71 14.75 0.85
N VAL A 5 10.51 13.77 0.41
CA VAL A 5 11.73 14.04 -0.38
C VAL A 5 11.37 14.74 -1.70
N LYS A 6 10.33 14.29 -2.40
CA LYS A 6 9.83 14.96 -3.62
C LYS A 6 9.40 16.41 -3.36
N GLN A 7 8.76 16.68 -2.23
CA GLN A 7 8.31 18.03 -1.85
C GLN A 7 9.44 18.96 -1.35
N SER A 8 10.63 18.41 -1.10
CA SER A 8 11.72 19.14 -0.44
C SER A 8 12.50 20.10 -1.33
N ASN A 9 12.24 20.16 -2.64
CA ASN A 9 13.01 20.94 -3.61
C ASN A 9 14.54 20.68 -3.53
N GLY A 10 14.94 19.43 -3.28
CA GLY A 10 16.34 19.02 -3.21
C GLY A 10 16.99 19.13 -1.83
N GLN A 11 16.26 19.61 -0.82
CA GLN A 11 16.78 19.72 0.55
C GLN A 11 16.91 18.36 1.24
N PHE A 12 16.10 17.38 0.85
CA PHE A 12 16.17 16.01 1.35
C PHE A 12 16.54 15.03 0.25
N LYS A 13 17.17 13.93 0.65
CA LYS A 13 17.49 12.78 -0.20
C LYS A 13 17.20 11.50 0.57
N LEU A 14 16.65 10.49 -0.12
CA LEU A 14 16.58 9.14 0.43
C LEU A 14 17.96 8.51 0.49
N THR A 15 18.31 7.93 1.64
CA THR A 15 19.53 7.16 1.81
C THR A 15 19.17 5.72 2.18
N GLY A 16 19.84 4.76 1.55
CA GLY A 16 19.56 3.34 1.77
C GLY A 16 18.20 2.88 1.23
N LYS A 17 17.79 1.69 1.68
CA LYS A 17 16.49 1.06 1.36
C LYS A 17 15.56 1.12 2.56
N SER A 18 14.26 1.00 2.32
CA SER A 18 13.27 0.79 3.38
C SER A 18 13.67 -0.42 4.24
N TYR A 19 13.61 -0.26 5.55
CA TYR A 19 13.89 -1.31 6.54
C TYR A 19 12.66 -1.57 7.41
N ASN A 20 12.59 -2.76 8.01
CA ASN A 20 11.48 -3.19 8.87
C ASN A 20 10.10 -3.02 8.20
N THR A 21 10.01 -3.41 6.93
CA THR A 21 8.77 -3.32 6.16
C THR A 21 7.79 -4.41 6.59
N ALA A 22 6.52 -4.03 6.72
CA ALA A 22 5.44 -4.95 7.01
C ALA A 22 4.23 -4.63 6.12
N PRO A 23 3.41 -5.62 5.76
CA PRO A 23 2.15 -5.37 5.08
C PRO A 23 1.20 -4.56 5.97
N TYR A 24 0.61 -3.50 5.42
CA TYR A 24 -0.49 -2.79 6.06
C TYR A 24 -1.83 -3.45 5.72
N GLY A 25 -2.75 -3.41 6.68
CA GLY A 25 -4.12 -3.90 6.53
C GLY A 25 -5.15 -2.79 6.68
N ILE A 26 -6.32 -3.00 6.09
CA ILE A 26 -7.49 -2.13 6.27
C ILE A 26 -8.42 -2.83 7.26
N ALA A 27 -8.65 -2.19 8.41
CA ALA A 27 -9.52 -2.73 9.45
C ALA A 27 -10.99 -2.64 9.03
N ILE A 28 -11.71 -3.75 9.16
CA ILE A 28 -13.13 -3.84 8.84
C ILE A 28 -13.87 -4.41 10.06
N PRO A 29 -14.97 -3.78 10.51
CA PRO A 29 -15.76 -4.31 11.62
C PRO A 29 -16.28 -5.72 11.33
N LYS A 30 -16.17 -6.61 12.32
CA LYS A 30 -16.73 -7.97 12.25
C LYS A 30 -18.25 -7.89 12.05
N GLY A 31 -18.79 -8.79 11.23
CA GLY A 31 -20.23 -8.85 10.96
C GLY A 31 -20.78 -7.78 10.00
N SER A 32 -19.97 -6.81 9.56
CA SER A 32 -20.41 -5.75 8.63
C SER A 32 -20.80 -6.24 7.23
N GLY A 33 -20.44 -7.47 6.86
CA GLY A 33 -20.57 -7.97 5.49
C GLY A 33 -19.56 -7.37 4.49
N LEU A 34 -18.77 -6.37 4.90
CA LEU A 34 -17.89 -5.61 4.01
C LEU A 34 -16.56 -6.30 3.69
N THR A 35 -16.16 -7.33 4.44
CA THR A 35 -14.84 -7.97 4.29
C THR A 35 -14.59 -8.52 2.87
N LYS A 36 -15.56 -9.25 2.29
CA LYS A 36 -15.43 -9.80 0.94
C LYS A 36 -15.56 -8.73 -0.16
N PRO A 37 -16.57 -7.83 -0.12
CA PRO A 37 -16.64 -6.70 -1.06
C PRO A 37 -15.37 -5.86 -1.11
N PHE A 38 -14.78 -5.55 0.05
CA PHE A 38 -13.58 -4.73 0.12
C PHE A 38 -12.36 -5.43 -0.49
N LEU A 39 -12.18 -6.73 -0.23
CA LEU A 39 -11.15 -7.52 -0.91
C LEU A 39 -11.34 -7.51 -2.44
N GLY A 40 -12.59 -7.63 -2.91
CA GLY A 40 -12.92 -7.56 -4.33
C GLY A 40 -12.56 -6.20 -4.95
N ALA A 41 -12.94 -5.10 -4.29
CA ALA A 41 -12.60 -3.76 -4.73
C ALA A 41 -11.07 -3.53 -4.81
N LEU A 42 -10.32 -3.98 -3.80
CA LEU A 42 -8.86 -3.88 -3.83
C LEU A 42 -8.25 -4.68 -4.99
N LYS A 43 -8.74 -5.89 -5.25
CA LYS A 43 -8.31 -6.68 -6.42
C LYS A 43 -8.61 -5.98 -7.75
N ALA A 44 -9.78 -5.34 -7.87
CA ALA A 44 -10.13 -4.57 -9.06
C ALA A 44 -9.13 -3.42 -9.31
N LEU A 45 -8.83 -2.63 -8.28
CA LEU A 45 -7.83 -1.55 -8.34
C LEU A 45 -6.42 -2.06 -8.68
N MET A 46 -6.07 -3.27 -8.25
CA MET A 46 -4.79 -3.89 -8.62
C MET A 46 -4.79 -4.35 -10.08
N SER A 47 -5.90 -4.89 -10.57
CA SER A 47 -6.02 -5.37 -11.95
C SER A 47 -6.09 -4.24 -12.99
N ASP A 48 -6.72 -3.12 -12.65
CA ASP A 48 -6.85 -1.97 -13.57
C ASP A 48 -5.65 -1.00 -13.52
N GLY A 49 -4.67 -1.27 -12.65
CA GLY A 49 -3.46 -0.48 -12.50
C GLY A 49 -3.60 0.75 -11.57
N THR A 50 -4.80 1.05 -11.07
CA THR A 50 -5.05 2.17 -10.15
C THR A 50 -4.22 2.06 -8.88
N TYR A 51 -4.09 0.85 -8.33
CA TYR A 51 -3.24 0.59 -7.16
C TYR A 51 -1.79 1.04 -7.41
N LYS A 52 -1.21 0.63 -8.53
CA LYS A 52 0.16 1.02 -8.90
C LYS A 52 0.26 2.53 -9.11
N ALA A 53 -0.71 3.14 -9.79
CA ALA A 53 -0.73 4.59 -10.00
C ALA A 53 -0.76 5.38 -8.68
N ILE A 54 -1.54 4.91 -7.69
CA ILE A 54 -1.57 5.50 -6.34
C ILE A 54 -0.20 5.39 -5.68
N LEU A 55 0.42 4.20 -5.67
CA LEU A 55 1.74 4.02 -5.04
C LEU A 55 2.80 4.92 -5.66
N THR A 56 2.82 5.02 -7.00
CA THR A 56 3.76 5.88 -7.73
C THR A 56 3.55 7.36 -7.46
N LYS A 57 2.30 7.81 -7.35
CA LYS A 57 2.01 9.21 -6.98
C LYS A 57 2.67 9.59 -5.65
N TRP A 58 2.71 8.65 -4.70
CA TRP A 58 3.24 8.85 -3.36
C TRP A 58 4.68 8.34 -3.16
N GLY A 59 5.30 7.74 -4.17
CA GLY A 59 6.67 7.20 -4.10
C GLY A 59 6.82 6.01 -3.16
N VAL A 60 5.77 5.19 -2.99
CA VAL A 60 5.75 4.07 -2.04
C VAL A 60 5.63 2.71 -2.75
N GLU A 61 6.13 2.61 -3.98
CA GLU A 61 6.11 1.38 -4.77
C GLU A 61 6.88 0.23 -4.12
N ASP A 62 7.92 0.53 -3.35
CA ASP A 62 8.69 -0.47 -2.60
C ASP A 62 7.83 -1.25 -1.58
N GLY A 63 6.69 -0.70 -1.18
CA GLY A 63 5.72 -1.34 -0.29
C GLY A 63 4.61 -2.09 -1.02
N ALA A 64 4.67 -2.20 -2.36
CA ALA A 64 3.64 -2.87 -3.14
C ALA A 64 3.50 -4.34 -2.77
N ILE A 65 2.26 -4.81 -2.65
CA ILE A 65 1.93 -6.24 -2.56
C ILE A 65 1.36 -6.73 -3.88
N THR A 66 1.46 -8.03 -4.14
CA THR A 66 0.91 -8.68 -5.34
C THR A 66 -0.39 -9.44 -5.07
N ASN A 67 -0.63 -9.84 -3.83
CA ASN A 67 -1.77 -10.66 -3.47
C ASN A 67 -2.41 -10.19 -2.14
N PRO A 68 -3.49 -9.40 -2.19
CA PRO A 68 -4.20 -8.98 -1.00
C PRO A 68 -4.97 -10.16 -0.38
N LYS A 69 -4.93 -10.27 0.95
CA LYS A 69 -5.54 -11.36 1.71
C LYS A 69 -6.35 -10.82 2.88
N ILE A 70 -7.42 -11.52 3.25
CA ILE A 70 -8.11 -11.32 4.53
C ILE A 70 -7.23 -11.96 5.60
N ASN A 71 -6.91 -11.21 6.66
CA ASN A 71 -6.07 -11.66 7.77
C ASN A 71 -4.74 -12.29 7.31
N GLY A 72 -4.04 -11.63 6.38
CA GLY A 72 -2.80 -12.15 5.77
C GLY A 72 -1.50 -11.90 6.54
N ALA A 73 -1.57 -11.37 7.76
CA ALA A 73 -0.39 -11.18 8.60
C ALA A 73 0.21 -12.54 8.97
N ILE A 74 1.53 -12.63 8.89
CA ILE A 74 2.33 -13.78 9.32
C ILE A 74 3.03 -13.39 10.62
N SER A 75 2.92 -14.25 11.63
CA SER A 75 3.55 -14.11 12.94
C SER A 75 5.06 -14.33 12.88
#